data_AF-A0A6B0UY30-F1
#
_entry.id   AF-A0A6B0UY30-F1
#
_cell.length_a   1.000
_cell.length_b   1.000
_cell.length_c   1.000
_cell.angle_alpha   90.00
_cell.angle_beta   90.00
_cell.angle_gamma   90.00
#
_symmetry.space_group_name_H-M   'P 1'
#
loop_
_entity.id
_entity.type
_entity.pdbx_description
1 polymer ?
#
loop_
_entity_poly.entity_id
_entity_poly.type
_entity_poly.pdbx_seq_one_letter_code
_entity_poly.pdbx_strand_id
1 'polypeptide(L)'
;NLPESKYLFRQFAGASADEVSFHFYCPKWETHLGKTAGSLKERDIWFTCSPCAERYLGKDLMSTGSYFVGLPLETQLASILADETVREQLAASLAAGDAPRSTVKSDVTDGDFYRSQRAKLGCGTHDLTMSMNADGSPIFKSANYAIWPIQLTLNELP
;
A
#
# COMPACT_ATOMS: atom_id res chain seq x y z
N ASN A 1 -3.08 -9.69 11.09
CA ASN A 1 -4.34 -10.42 10.83
C ASN A 1 -5.04 -9.79 9.65
N LEU A 2 -5.22 -10.54 8.56
CA LEU A 2 -5.93 -10.06 7.38
C LEU A 2 -7.46 -10.07 7.64
N PRO A 3 -8.21 -9.06 7.18
CA PRO A 3 -9.63 -8.94 7.50
C PRO A 3 -10.48 -10.06 6.86
N GLU A 4 -11.33 -10.72 7.66
CA GLU A 4 -12.16 -11.87 7.24
C GLU A 4 -13.37 -11.49 6.36
N SER A 5 -13.58 -10.20 6.09
CA SER A 5 -14.67 -9.73 5.22
C SER A 5 -14.33 -8.42 4.53
N LYS A 6 -15.00 -8.15 3.40
CA LYS A 6 -14.91 -6.87 2.68
C LYS A 6 -15.26 -5.67 3.56
N TYR A 7 -16.17 -5.86 4.52
CA TYR A 7 -16.53 -4.83 5.51
C TYR A 7 -15.35 -4.57 6.47
N LEU A 8 -14.79 -5.62 7.05
CA LEU A 8 -13.63 -5.51 7.94
C LEU A 8 -12.40 -4.97 7.20
N PHE A 9 -12.24 -5.26 5.91
CA PHE A 9 -11.17 -4.69 5.09
C PHE A 9 -11.31 -3.17 4.93
N ARG A 10 -12.52 -2.68 4.68
CA ARG A 10 -12.79 -1.22 4.63
C ARG A 10 -12.56 -0.56 5.97
N GLN A 11 -12.98 -1.21 7.06
CA GLN A 11 -12.75 -0.71 8.42
C GLN A 11 -11.26 -0.72 8.78
N PHE A 12 -10.53 -1.77 8.41
CA PHE A 12 -9.09 -1.91 8.63
C PHE A 12 -8.27 -0.88 7.84
N ALA A 13 -8.67 -0.58 6.61
CA ALA A 13 -8.00 0.39 5.76
C ALA A 13 -8.18 1.85 6.22
N GLY A 14 -9.09 2.13 7.16
CA GLY A 14 -9.42 3.50 7.59
C GLY A 14 -9.96 4.41 6.48
N ALA A 15 -10.16 3.87 5.26
CA ALA A 15 -10.50 4.62 4.08
C ALA A 15 -12.02 4.56 3.85
N SER A 16 -12.63 5.73 3.68
CA SER A 16 -14.00 5.83 3.19
C SER A 16 -14.08 5.25 1.77
N ALA A 17 -15.27 4.79 1.36
CA ALA A 17 -15.42 4.18 0.03
C ALA A 17 -15.06 5.14 -1.12
N ASP A 18 -15.11 6.45 -0.88
CA ASP A 18 -14.79 7.48 -1.87
C ASP A 18 -13.29 7.73 -2.02
N GLU A 19 -12.50 7.39 -1.01
CA GLU A 19 -11.04 7.51 -1.01
C GLU A 19 -10.34 6.32 -1.68
N VAL A 20 -11.06 5.21 -1.86
CA VAL A 20 -10.56 4.02 -2.54
C VAL A 20 -10.55 4.24 -4.05
N SER A 21 -9.41 4.00 -4.70
CA SER A 21 -9.30 4.08 -6.16
C SER A 21 -9.26 2.70 -6.80
N PHE A 22 -9.98 2.53 -7.89
CA PHE A 22 -9.90 1.33 -8.74
C PHE A 22 -9.03 1.67 -9.95
N HIS A 23 -7.95 0.93 -10.13
CA HIS A 23 -7.01 1.12 -11.24
C HIS A 23 -7.20 -0.01 -12.24
N PHE A 24 -7.42 0.36 -13.49
CA PHE A 24 -7.69 -0.56 -14.58
C PHE A 24 -6.46 -0.71 -15.47
N TYR A 25 -6.24 -1.90 -16.00
CA TYR A 25 -5.16 -2.16 -16.95
C TYR A 25 -5.64 -2.99 -18.13
N CYS A 26 -4.95 -2.85 -19.25
CA CYS A 26 -5.24 -3.63 -20.45
C CYS A 26 -4.80 -5.09 -20.25
N PRO A 27 -5.67 -6.08 -20.45
CA PRO A 27 -5.30 -7.49 -20.28
C PRO A 27 -4.30 -8.00 -21.34
N LYS A 28 -4.11 -7.27 -22.45
CA LYS A 28 -3.20 -7.66 -23.54
C LYS A 28 -1.79 -7.10 -23.39
N TRP A 29 -1.67 -5.88 -22.85
CA TRP A 29 -0.42 -5.10 -22.82
C TRP A 29 -0.03 -4.68 -21.40
N GLU A 30 -0.80 -5.07 -20.39
CA GLU A 30 -0.62 -4.74 -18.97
C GLU A 30 -0.45 -3.23 -18.69
N THR A 31 -0.88 -2.40 -19.63
CA THR A 31 -0.73 -0.96 -19.56
C THR A 31 -1.86 -0.37 -18.74
N HIS A 32 -1.52 0.56 -17.83
CA HIS A 32 -2.50 1.29 -17.04
C HIS A 32 -3.44 2.10 -17.96
N LEU A 33 -4.74 1.90 -17.79
CA LEU A 33 -5.79 2.50 -18.61
C LEU A 33 -6.39 3.75 -17.96
N GLY A 34 -6.42 3.78 -16.63
CA GLY A 34 -7.06 4.84 -15.87
C GLY A 34 -7.47 4.38 -14.48
N LYS A 35 -8.11 5.29 -13.74
CA LYS A 35 -8.64 5.01 -12.41
C LYS A 35 -10.01 5.64 -12.22
N THR A 36 -10.81 5.06 -11.31
CA THR A 36 -12.09 5.60 -10.85
C THR A 36 -12.12 5.63 -9.33
N ALA A 37 -13.01 6.42 -8.73
CA ALA A 37 -13.27 6.33 -7.30
C ALA A 37 -14.05 5.04 -6.97
N GLY A 38 -14.25 4.77 -5.68
CA GLY A 38 -14.91 3.54 -5.22
C GLY A 38 -16.42 3.49 -5.46
N SER A 39 -17.03 4.56 -5.96
CA SER A 39 -18.44 4.65 -6.30
C SER A 39 -18.84 3.65 -7.41
N LEU A 40 -19.96 2.94 -7.20
CA LEU A 40 -20.50 2.00 -8.18
C LEU A 40 -20.89 2.67 -9.50
N LYS A 41 -21.27 3.95 -9.47
CA LYS A 41 -21.71 4.72 -10.65
C LYS A 41 -20.57 4.99 -11.63
N GLU A 42 -19.32 4.99 -11.16
CA GLU A 42 -18.14 5.26 -11.99
C GLU A 42 -17.60 4.00 -12.68
N ARG A 43 -18.29 2.86 -12.56
CA ARG A 43 -17.83 1.57 -13.14
C ARG A 43 -18.27 1.35 -14.59
N ASP A 44 -19.20 2.16 -15.09
CA ASP A 44 -19.66 2.16 -16.49
C ASP A 44 -18.86 3.15 -17.37
N ILE A 45 -17.57 3.33 -17.07
CA ILE A 45 -16.66 4.19 -17.85
C ILE A 45 -15.89 3.35 -18.87
N TRP A 46 -15.77 3.88 -20.08
CA TRP A 46 -14.96 3.29 -21.14
C TRP A 46 -13.54 3.83 -21.11
N PHE A 47 -12.57 2.92 -21.18
CA PHE A 47 -11.16 3.21 -21.35
C PHE A 47 -10.71 2.81 -22.75
N THR A 48 -9.75 3.53 -23.31
CA THR A 48 -9.11 3.17 -24.59
C THR A 48 -7.63 2.90 -24.33
N CYS A 49 -7.17 1.72 -24.72
CA CYS A 49 -5.77 1.36 -24.60
C CYS A 49 -4.96 1.99 -25.73
N SER A 50 -3.93 2.76 -25.41
CA SER A 50 -3.08 3.38 -26.44
C SER A 50 -2.30 2.34 -27.28
N PRO A 51 -1.72 1.27 -26.71
CA PRO A 51 -1.02 0.23 -27.48
C PRO A 51 -1.88 -0.57 -28.47
N CYS A 52 -3.06 -1.07 -28.05
CA CYS A 52 -3.90 -1.92 -28.93
C CYS A 52 -5.08 -1.20 -29.59
N ALA A 53 -5.31 0.06 -29.27
CA ALA A 53 -6.48 0.85 -29.71
C ALA A 53 -7.85 0.25 -29.31
N GLU A 54 -7.88 -0.81 -28.48
CA GLU A 54 -9.12 -1.42 -28.03
C GLU A 54 -9.77 -0.61 -26.90
N ARG A 55 -11.10 -0.71 -26.86
CA ARG A 55 -11.91 -0.10 -25.83
C ARG A 55 -12.38 -1.15 -24.83
N TYR A 56 -12.26 -0.82 -23.55
CA TYR A 56 -12.64 -1.68 -22.45
C TYR A 56 -13.62 -0.94 -21.54
N LEU A 57 -14.68 -1.62 -21.11
CA LEU A 57 -15.62 -1.10 -20.12
C LEU A 57 -15.14 -1.50 -18.72
N GLY A 58 -15.11 -0.54 -17.78
CA GLY A 58 -14.59 -0.77 -16.42
C GLY A 58 -15.19 -2.00 -15.75
N LYS A 59 -16.50 -2.21 -15.82
CA LYS A 59 -17.17 -3.39 -15.24
C LYS A 59 -16.71 -4.73 -15.84
N ASP A 60 -16.37 -4.76 -17.12
CA ASP A 60 -15.90 -5.97 -17.80
C ASP A 60 -14.44 -6.27 -17.43
N LEU A 61 -13.63 -5.23 -17.21
CA LEU A 61 -12.29 -5.39 -16.63
C LEU A 61 -12.37 -5.90 -15.18
N MET A 62 -13.36 -5.45 -14.39
CA MET A 62 -13.55 -5.96 -13.04
C MET A 62 -13.95 -7.44 -13.01
N SER A 63 -14.85 -7.86 -13.91
CA SER A 63 -15.33 -9.24 -13.96
C SER A 63 -14.24 -10.23 -14.39
N THR A 64 -13.28 -9.76 -15.19
CA THR A 64 -12.10 -10.54 -15.61
C THR A 64 -10.90 -10.41 -14.68
N GLY A 65 -10.99 -9.58 -13.63
CA GLY A 65 -9.88 -9.36 -12.69
C GLY A 65 -8.77 -8.45 -13.23
N SER A 66 -9.00 -7.72 -14.32
CA SER A 66 -8.03 -6.78 -14.93
C SER A 66 -8.03 -5.42 -14.23
N TYR A 67 -7.86 -5.42 -12.90
CA TYR A 67 -7.79 -4.22 -12.08
C TYR A 67 -7.05 -4.48 -10.76
N PHE A 68 -6.62 -3.40 -10.11
CA PHE A 68 -6.20 -3.42 -8.71
C PHE A 68 -6.81 -2.25 -7.94
N VAL A 69 -6.76 -2.33 -6.61
CA VAL A 69 -7.35 -1.33 -5.72
C VAL A 69 -6.24 -0.58 -5.02
N GLY A 70 -6.27 0.75 -5.13
CA GLY A 70 -5.43 1.66 -4.37
C GLY A 70 -6.15 2.17 -3.13
N LEU A 71 -5.43 2.18 -2.02
CA LEU A 71 -5.82 2.88 -0.80
C LEU A 71 -4.91 4.09 -0.64
N PRO A 72 -5.42 5.25 -0.18
CA PRO A 72 -4.58 6.45 -0.03
C PRO A 72 -3.56 6.21 1.09
N LEU A 73 -2.30 6.03 0.72
CA LEU A 73 -1.23 5.83 1.70
C LEU A 73 -1.04 7.08 2.56
N GLU A 74 -1.15 8.27 1.97
CA GLU A 74 -1.01 9.53 2.69
C GLU A 74 -2.03 9.67 3.82
N THR A 75 -3.32 9.39 3.55
CA THR A 75 -4.36 9.43 4.58
C THR A 75 -4.11 8.40 5.68
N GLN A 76 -3.69 7.18 5.32
CA GLN A 76 -3.36 6.14 6.30
C GLN A 76 -2.19 6.55 7.20
N LEU A 77 -1.12 7.07 6.60
CA LEU A 77 0.05 7.56 7.34
C LEU A 77 -0.32 8.75 8.23
N ALA A 78 -1.07 9.72 7.71
CA ALA A 78 -1.54 10.87 8.49
C ALA A 78 -2.40 10.43 9.67
N SER A 79 -3.27 9.43 9.48
CA SER A 79 -4.09 8.87 10.56
C SER A 79 -3.25 8.17 11.64
N ILE A 80 -2.18 7.47 11.25
CA ILE A 80 -1.27 6.82 12.21
C ILE A 80 -0.49 7.88 12.99
N LEU A 81 0.03 8.90 12.31
CA LEU A 81 0.83 9.98 12.90
C LEU A 81 0.00 11.02 13.68
N ALA A 82 -1.33 10.95 13.58
CA ALA A 82 -2.22 11.74 14.41
C ALA A 82 -2.13 11.34 15.90
N ASP A 83 -1.75 10.10 16.19
CA ASP A 83 -1.45 9.65 17.55
C ASP A 83 -0.14 10.28 18.04
N GLU A 84 -0.22 10.99 19.18
CA GLU A 84 0.93 11.68 19.76
C GLU A 84 2.02 10.71 20.22
N THR A 85 1.65 9.57 20.80
CA THR A 85 2.59 8.54 21.26
C THR A 85 3.40 8.00 20.08
N VAL A 86 2.71 7.69 18.98
CA VAL A 86 3.34 7.19 17.75
C VAL A 86 4.30 8.23 17.17
N ARG A 87 3.90 9.51 17.16
CA ARG A 87 4.73 10.60 16.64
C ARG A 87 5.98 10.82 17.49
N GLU A 88 5.87 10.78 18.81
CA GLU A 88 7.02 10.90 19.72
C GLU A 88 8.00 9.74 19.56
N GLN A 89 7.49 8.51 19.47
CA GLN A 89 8.30 7.31 19.23
C GLN A 89 9.01 7.37 17.89
N LEU A 90 8.33 7.79 16.82
CA LEU A 90 8.95 7.96 15.51
C LEU A 90 10.09 8.99 15.56
N ALA A 91 9.86 10.13 16.20
CA ALA A 91 10.88 11.17 16.34
C ALA A 91 12.12 10.66 17.10
N ALA A 92 11.91 9.86 18.16
CA ALA A 92 12.98 9.22 18.90
C ALA A 92 13.76 8.21 18.05
N SER A 93 13.07 7.34 17.29
CA SER A 93 13.70 6.37 16.38
C SER A 93 14.55 7.06 15.31
N LEU A 94 14.03 8.14 14.72
CA LEU A 94 14.75 8.91 13.70
C LEU A 94 15.99 9.60 14.27
N ALA A 95 15.91 10.17 15.48
CA ALA A 95 17.06 10.77 16.16
C ALA A 95 18.12 9.73 16.56
N ALA A 96 17.71 8.50 16.86
CA ALA A 96 18.62 7.41 17.23
C ALA A 96 19.40 6.82 16.04
N GLY A 97 18.98 7.07 14.80
CA GLY A 97 19.67 6.56 13.59
C GLY A 97 21.16 6.97 13.51
N ASP A 98 21.48 8.17 14.01
CA ASP A 98 22.84 8.72 14.07
C ASP A 98 23.60 8.36 15.35
N ALA A 99 22.96 7.63 16.28
CA ALA A 99 23.61 7.24 17.53
C ALA A 99 24.75 6.23 17.29
N PRO A 100 25.80 6.25 18.15
CA PRO A 100 26.90 5.30 18.08
C PRO A 100 26.41 3.86 18.08
N ARG A 101 27.16 2.97 17.40
CA ARG A 101 26.83 1.55 17.33
C ARG A 101 26.74 0.95 18.73
N SER A 102 25.53 0.58 19.14
CA SER A 102 25.30 -0.26 20.29
C SER A 102 25.73 -1.70 19.99
N THR A 103 26.26 -2.39 21.00
CA THR A 103 26.52 -3.84 20.95
C THR A 103 25.22 -4.65 21.09
N VAL A 104 24.16 -4.04 21.60
CA VAL A 104 22.82 -4.62 21.71
C VAL A 104 21.98 -4.14 20.54
N LYS A 105 21.32 -5.06 19.83
CA LYS A 105 20.38 -4.76 18.75
C LYS A 105 18.96 -4.90 19.29
N SER A 106 18.18 -3.82 19.24
CA SER A 106 16.79 -3.79 19.73
C SER A 106 15.80 -4.13 18.62
N ASP A 107 16.01 -3.55 17.43
CA ASP A 107 15.09 -3.66 16.31
C ASP A 107 15.84 -3.72 14.95
N VAL A 108 15.08 -3.63 13.85
CA VAL A 108 15.61 -3.67 12.49
C VAL A 108 16.50 -2.47 12.16
N THR A 109 16.24 -1.30 12.76
CA THR A 109 16.95 -0.05 12.50
C THR A 109 18.37 -0.04 13.08
N ASP A 110 18.60 -0.86 14.11
CA ASP A 110 19.93 -1.09 14.66
C ASP A 110 20.80 -1.98 13.76
N GLY A 111 20.21 -2.71 12.82
CA GLY A 111 20.90 -3.67 11.96
C GLY A 111 21.96 -3.00 11.07
N ASP A 112 23.14 -3.62 10.98
CA ASP A 112 24.24 -3.08 10.17
C ASP A 112 23.85 -3.01 8.67
N PHE A 113 23.09 -4.01 8.20
CA PHE A 113 22.55 -4.03 6.85
C PHE A 113 21.63 -2.83 6.59
N TYR A 114 20.67 -2.59 7.48
CA TYR A 114 19.73 -1.49 7.35
C TYR A 114 20.43 -0.13 7.32
N ARG A 115 21.35 0.13 8.27
CA ARG A 115 22.14 1.37 8.30
C ARG A 115 22.99 1.55 7.04
N SER A 116 23.56 0.47 6.51
CA SER A 116 24.31 0.52 5.24
C SER A 116 23.43 0.90 4.04
N GLN A 117 22.17 0.41 4.01
CA GLN A 117 21.23 0.76 2.95
C GLN A 117 20.79 2.21 3.05
N ARG A 118 20.47 2.72 4.26
CA ARG A 118 20.16 4.15 4.47
C ARG A 118 21.30 5.05 3.97
N ALA A 119 22.54 4.72 4.34
CA ALA A 119 23.71 5.47 3.90
C ALA A 119 23.88 5.42 2.38
N LYS A 120 23.69 4.23 1.77
CA LYS A 120 23.79 4.04 0.31
C LYS A 120 22.71 4.82 -0.46
N LEU A 121 21.51 4.93 0.11
CA LEU A 121 20.40 5.68 -0.46
C LEU A 121 20.48 7.18 -0.18
N GLY A 122 21.42 7.63 0.66
CA GLY A 122 21.57 9.03 1.04
C GLY A 122 20.44 9.54 1.93
N CYS A 123 19.82 8.66 2.73
CA CYS A 123 18.71 9.04 3.60
C CYS A 123 19.15 10.04 4.66
N GLY A 124 18.43 11.16 4.76
CA GLY A 124 18.56 12.15 5.83
C GLY A 124 17.86 11.73 7.13
N THR A 125 17.94 12.61 8.12
CA THR A 125 17.39 12.38 9.48
C THR A 125 15.87 12.26 9.51
N HIS A 126 15.17 12.80 8.51
CA HIS A 126 13.69 12.75 8.44
C HIS A 126 13.18 11.80 7.35
N ASP A 127 14.07 11.05 6.71
CA ASP A 127 13.68 10.10 5.67
C ASP A 127 13.21 8.79 6.32
N LEU A 128 12.03 8.36 5.90
CA LEU A 128 11.43 7.09 6.31
C LEU A 128 11.79 6.00 5.32
N THR A 129 11.92 4.76 5.81
CA THR A 129 12.10 3.59 4.96
C THR A 129 10.95 2.62 5.17
N MET A 130 10.59 1.92 4.11
CA MET A 130 9.48 0.97 4.11
C MET A 130 9.94 -0.40 3.67
N SER A 131 9.45 -1.42 4.35
CA SER A 131 9.51 -2.80 3.91
C SER A 131 8.20 -3.16 3.22
N MET A 132 8.27 -3.76 2.04
CA MET A 132 7.11 -4.15 1.23
C MET A 132 7.00 -5.67 1.20
N ASN A 133 5.82 -6.18 1.54
CA ASN A 133 5.49 -7.60 1.43
C ASN A 133 4.26 -7.77 0.54
N ALA A 134 4.23 -8.86 -0.22
CA ALA A 134 3.10 -9.23 -1.09
C ALA A 134 2.78 -10.72 -0.88
N ASP A 135 2.32 -11.05 0.33
CA ASP A 135 1.90 -12.41 0.64
C ASP A 135 0.43 -12.60 0.26
N GLY A 136 0.17 -13.58 -0.61
CA GLY A 136 -1.18 -13.91 -1.06
C GLY A 136 -2.02 -14.49 0.07
N SER A 137 -3.28 -14.05 0.18
CA SER A 137 -4.24 -14.61 1.14
C SER A 137 -5.49 -15.09 0.42
N PRO A 138 -5.83 -16.39 0.49
CA PRO A 138 -7.12 -16.88 0.03
C PRO A 138 -8.19 -16.43 1.04
N ILE A 139 -8.72 -15.22 0.86
CA ILE A 139 -9.56 -14.56 1.88
C ILE A 139 -10.94 -15.23 2.03
N PHE A 140 -11.44 -15.96 1.02
CA PHE A 140 -12.79 -16.53 1.07
C PHE A 140 -12.88 -17.93 0.47
N LYS A 141 -13.39 -18.90 1.26
CA LYS A 141 -13.65 -20.29 0.83
C LYS A 141 -14.62 -20.41 -0.35
N SER A 142 -15.36 -19.35 -0.67
CA SER A 142 -16.38 -19.31 -1.73
C SER A 142 -16.13 -18.25 -2.82
N ALA A 143 -15.01 -17.51 -2.78
CA ALA A 143 -14.69 -16.54 -3.83
C ALA A 143 -13.84 -17.18 -4.92
N ASN A 144 -14.18 -16.92 -6.19
CA ASN A 144 -13.40 -17.35 -7.35
C ASN A 144 -12.18 -16.45 -7.62
N TYR A 145 -11.75 -15.65 -6.64
CA TYR A 145 -10.62 -14.73 -6.78
C TYR A 145 -9.78 -14.73 -5.51
N ALA A 146 -8.46 -14.56 -5.69
CA ALA A 146 -7.50 -14.33 -4.61
C ALA A 146 -7.16 -12.85 -4.54
N ILE A 147 -6.89 -12.35 -3.33
CA ILE A 147 -6.39 -10.98 -3.13
C ILE A 147 -4.92 -11.07 -2.73
N TRP A 148 -4.10 -10.24 -3.36
CA TRP A 148 -2.69 -10.07 -3.05
C TRP A 148 -2.48 -8.67 -2.50
N PRO A 149 -2.62 -8.48 -1.17
CA PRO A 149 -2.37 -7.19 -0.57
C PRO A 149 -0.88 -6.86 -0.66
N ILE A 150 -0.57 -5.66 -1.11
CA ILE A 150 0.75 -5.08 -0.91
C ILE A 150 0.73 -4.45 0.48
N GLN A 151 1.41 -5.09 1.43
CA GLN A 151 1.56 -4.57 2.78
C GLN A 151 2.85 -3.76 2.86
N LEU A 152 2.75 -2.55 3.39
CA LEU A 152 3.89 -1.70 3.68
C LEU A 152 4.05 -1.59 5.20
N THR A 153 5.28 -1.77 5.68
CA THR A 153 5.65 -1.55 7.07
C THR A 153 6.68 -0.44 7.12
N LEU A 154 6.43 0.60 7.91
CA LEU A 154 7.41 1.64 8.21
C LEU A 154 8.43 1.08 9.21
N ASN A 155 9.71 1.12 8.87
CA ASN A 155 10.74 0.48 9.68
C ASN A 155 11.08 1.27 10.95
N GLU A 156 10.83 2.58 10.96
CA GLU A 156 11.10 3.48 12.08
C GLU A 156 9.92 3.61 13.06
N LEU A 157 8.77 3.00 12.73
CA LEU A 157 7.64 2.86 13.65
C LEU A 157 7.81 1.58 14.50
N PRO A 158 7.39 1.61 15.79
CA PRO A 158 7.42 0.45 16.67
C PRO A 158 6.40 -0.64 16.29
#